data_AF-A0A149V6C9-F1
#
_entry.id   AF-A0A149V6C9-F1
#
_cell.length_a   1.000
_cell.length_b   1.000
_cell.length_c   1.000
_cell.angle_alpha   90.00
_cell.angle_beta   90.00
_cell.angle_gamma   90.00
#
_symmetry.space_group_name_H-M   'P 1'
#
loop_
_entity.id
_entity.type
_entity.pdbx_description
1 polymer ?
#
loop_
_entity_poly.entity_id
_entity_poly.type
_entity_poly.pdbx_seq_one_letter_code
_entity_poly.pdbx_strand_id
1 'polypeptide(L)'
;MTINTPPPSDTPARQTRVVLAAMTAVGMILCSLWVVRPFLPATIWAVTIGVTTWPLLLHIQKFLWGSRGLAVTVTSLVAIMVYVLPFWLATTTVLTHTAELKTLADSALAFRIPSEPEWLQHLPFIGPKTTVWWQQIENVRLPQLANRILPDTGKIIGWVLDYAGSFGMLALQFLLTLIILAALHTRGEAAANLVMNFGSALAGERGREMVLLAGRTIRGVAIGVTVTALAESAVGGLGMFLTGVPWASILTAITFIACLLQAGPGVTLIPAVIWMFFFHGIGSAVVLLVFTILAIVIDNLLRPFLIRKQANVPLVLIMVGVIGGLA
;
A
#
# COMPACT_ATOMS: atom_id res chain seq x y z
N MET A 1 -35.66 57.02 51.80
CA MET A 1 -34.83 55.83 52.05
C MET A 1 -35.23 54.77 51.03
N THR A 2 -34.59 54.75 49.86
CA THR A 2 -34.89 53.81 48.77
C THR A 2 -33.75 52.79 48.71
N ILE A 3 -34.10 51.54 48.97
CA ILE A 3 -33.19 50.40 49.07
C ILE A 3 -32.80 49.99 47.65
N ASN A 4 -31.53 50.21 47.28
CA ASN A 4 -30.94 49.71 46.04
C ASN A 4 -30.73 48.20 46.20
N THR A 5 -31.55 47.39 45.54
CA THR A 5 -31.31 45.95 45.38
C THR A 5 -30.36 45.74 44.19
N PRO A 6 -29.27 44.96 44.34
CA PRO A 6 -28.43 44.61 43.20
C PRO A 6 -29.17 43.66 42.25
N PRO A 7 -28.94 43.73 40.92
CA PRO A 7 -29.62 42.88 39.96
C PRO A 7 -29.25 41.40 40.13
N PRO A 8 -30.16 40.46 39.84
CA PRO A 8 -29.91 39.04 40.00
C PRO A 8 -28.84 38.53 39.03
N SER A 9 -27.95 37.69 39.53
CA SER A 9 -26.86 37.08 38.76
C SER A 9 -27.38 35.94 37.85
N ASP A 10 -27.57 36.23 36.56
CA ASP A 10 -27.91 35.28 35.48
C ASP A 10 -26.73 34.34 35.07
N THR A 11 -25.94 33.89 36.04
CA THR A 11 -24.77 33.04 35.80
C THR A 11 -25.07 31.58 35.39
N PRO A 12 -26.08 30.86 35.95
CA PRO A 12 -26.27 29.45 35.62
C PRO A 12 -26.86 29.22 34.22
N ALA A 13 -27.79 30.07 33.77
CA ALA A 13 -28.40 29.94 32.44
C ALA A 13 -27.38 30.16 31.30
N ARG A 14 -26.42 31.09 31.50
CA ARG A 14 -25.34 31.34 30.54
C ARG A 14 -24.35 30.18 30.46
N GLN A 15 -23.97 29.59 31.59
CA GLN A 15 -23.09 28.42 31.62
C GLN A 15 -23.75 27.20 30.98
N THR A 16 -25.01 26.91 31.29
CA THR A 16 -25.77 25.80 30.69
C THR A 16 -25.91 25.96 29.17
N ARG A 17 -26.14 27.19 28.67
CA ARG A 17 -26.22 27.47 27.24
C ARG A 17 -24.88 27.32 26.51
N VAL A 18 -23.77 27.70 27.16
CA VAL A 18 -22.41 27.51 26.61
C VAL A 18 -22.05 26.02 26.57
N VAL A 19 -22.37 25.26 27.61
CA VAL A 19 -22.13 23.80 27.64
C VAL A 19 -22.99 23.09 26.59
N LEU A 20 -24.29 23.41 26.48
CA LEU A 20 -25.16 22.88 25.43
C LEU A 20 -24.65 23.22 24.02
N ALA A 21 -24.22 24.47 23.79
CA ALA A 21 -23.67 24.90 22.50
C ALA A 21 -22.34 24.19 22.18
N ALA A 22 -21.48 23.98 23.18
CA ALA A 22 -20.25 23.22 23.01
C ALA A 22 -20.54 21.74 22.71
N MET A 23 -21.49 21.12 23.41
CA MET A 23 -21.90 19.74 23.18
C MET A 23 -22.54 19.55 21.81
N THR A 24 -23.41 20.47 21.36
CA THR A 24 -23.98 20.40 20.02
C THR A 24 -22.93 20.64 18.95
N ALA A 25 -21.99 21.57 19.13
CA ALA A 25 -20.87 21.77 18.22
C ALA A 25 -19.99 20.51 18.10
N VAL A 26 -19.62 19.89 19.24
CA VAL A 26 -18.87 18.63 19.27
C VAL A 26 -19.66 17.51 18.60
N GLY A 27 -20.97 17.41 18.85
CA GLY A 27 -21.86 16.44 18.21
C GLY A 27 -21.92 16.62 16.70
N MET A 28 -22.04 17.87 16.21
CA MET A 28 -22.01 18.17 14.77
C MET A 28 -20.67 17.82 14.13
N ILE A 29 -19.56 18.09 14.81
CA ILE A 29 -18.22 17.70 14.33
C ILE A 29 -18.10 16.19 14.25
N LEU A 30 -18.53 15.45 15.28
CA LEU A 30 -18.48 13.99 15.30
C LEU A 30 -19.35 13.36 14.20
N CYS A 31 -20.58 13.85 14.01
CA CYS A 31 -21.46 13.39 12.92
C CYS A 31 -20.87 13.72 11.54
N SER A 32 -20.30 14.91 11.37
CA SER A 32 -19.62 15.28 10.13
C SER A 32 -18.43 14.35 9.84
N LEU A 33 -17.60 14.07 10.85
CA LEU A 33 -16.48 13.13 10.71
C LEU A 33 -16.96 11.71 10.41
N TRP A 34 -18.11 11.29 10.94
CA TRP A 34 -18.66 9.97 10.67
C TRP A 34 -19.15 9.82 9.22
N VAL A 35 -19.80 10.85 8.67
CA VAL A 35 -20.22 10.89 7.26
C VAL A 35 -19.03 10.97 6.31
N VAL A 36 -17.99 11.72 6.68
CA VAL A 36 -16.77 11.88 5.87
C VAL A 36 -15.82 10.68 5.99
N ARG A 37 -15.96 9.85 7.03
CA ARG A 37 -15.10 8.68 7.31
C ARG A 37 -14.74 7.82 6.09
N PRO A 38 -15.67 7.40 5.20
CA PRO A 38 -15.32 6.62 4.01
C PRO A 38 -14.47 7.40 2.98
N PHE A 39 -14.54 8.73 2.97
CA PHE A 39 -13.76 9.61 2.08
C PHE A 39 -12.41 10.01 2.65
N LEU A 40 -12.18 9.80 3.95
CA LEU A 40 -10.91 10.16 4.60
C LEU A 40 -9.70 9.50 3.96
N PRO A 41 -9.68 8.19 3.65
CA PRO A 41 -8.50 7.58 3.04
C PRO A 41 -8.19 8.19 1.67
N ALA A 42 -9.21 8.42 0.83
CA ALA A 42 -9.04 9.07 -0.47
C ALA A 42 -8.48 10.50 -0.33
N THR A 43 -8.98 11.25 0.65
CA THR A 43 -8.51 12.61 0.94
C THR A 43 -7.06 12.62 1.42
N ILE A 44 -6.70 11.72 2.34
CA ILE A 44 -5.33 11.59 2.87
C ILE A 44 -4.36 11.26 1.75
N TRP A 45 -4.70 10.28 0.90
CA TRP A 45 -3.87 9.92 -0.26
C TRP A 45 -3.76 11.08 -1.25
N ALA A 46 -4.86 11.75 -1.56
CA ALA A 46 -4.86 12.89 -2.48
C ALA A 46 -4.00 14.06 -1.97
N VAL A 47 -4.09 14.38 -0.68
CA VAL A 47 -3.25 15.42 -0.05
C VAL A 47 -1.78 14.99 -0.06
N THR A 48 -1.50 13.73 0.28
CA THR A 48 -0.12 13.20 0.28
C THR A 48 0.51 13.30 -1.11
N ILE A 49 -0.19 12.79 -2.13
CA ILE A 49 0.27 12.85 -3.53
C ILE A 49 0.33 14.30 -4.02
N GLY A 50 -0.64 15.14 -3.65
CA GLY A 50 -0.70 16.54 -4.07
C GLY A 50 0.44 17.38 -3.51
N VAL A 51 0.71 17.30 -2.20
CA VAL A 51 1.81 18.03 -1.54
C VAL A 51 3.17 17.61 -2.11
N THR A 52 3.30 16.35 -2.49
CA THR A 52 4.56 15.75 -2.95
C THR A 52 4.83 16.00 -4.42
N THR A 53 3.77 15.99 -5.23
CA THR A 53 3.80 16.31 -6.66
C THR A 53 3.80 17.82 -6.90
N TRP A 54 3.45 18.65 -5.92
CA TRP A 54 3.45 20.12 -6.03
C TRP A 54 4.72 20.74 -6.67
N PRO A 55 5.95 20.44 -6.21
CA PRO A 55 7.15 20.97 -6.86
C PRO A 55 7.25 20.51 -8.32
N LEU A 56 6.89 19.27 -8.63
CA LEU A 56 6.92 18.71 -9.98
C LEU A 56 5.89 19.43 -10.87
N LEU A 57 4.70 19.70 -10.36
CA LEU A 57 3.68 20.51 -11.03
C LEU A 57 4.19 21.93 -11.36
N LEU A 58 4.88 22.59 -10.43
CA LEU A 58 5.47 23.91 -10.69
C LEU A 58 6.59 23.88 -11.73
N HIS A 59 7.41 22.82 -11.77
CA HIS A 59 8.44 22.65 -12.81
C HIS A 59 7.80 22.42 -14.19
N ILE A 60 6.78 21.56 -14.25
CA ILE A 60 5.99 21.32 -15.47
C ILE A 60 5.30 22.61 -15.92
N GLN A 61 4.73 23.39 -15.00
CA GLN A 61 4.10 24.67 -15.32
C GLN A 61 5.09 25.67 -15.92
N LYS A 62 6.32 25.76 -15.38
CA LYS A 62 7.38 26.60 -15.95
C LYS A 62 7.78 26.14 -17.35
N PHE A 63 7.81 24.83 -17.58
CA PHE A 63 8.12 24.25 -18.89
C PHE A 63 7.00 24.49 -19.92
N LEU A 64 5.74 24.43 -19.49
CA LEU A 64 4.53 24.63 -20.33
C LEU A 64 4.05 26.09 -20.37
N TRP A 65 4.98 27.03 -20.56
CA TRP A 65 4.69 28.46 -20.78
C TRP A 65 3.85 29.12 -19.66
N GLY A 66 3.91 28.60 -18.44
CA GLY A 66 3.17 29.16 -17.29
C GLY A 66 1.70 28.72 -17.20
N SER A 67 1.19 27.92 -18.14
CA SER A 67 -0.21 27.50 -18.16
C SER A 67 -0.50 26.46 -17.08
N ARG A 68 -1.26 26.87 -16.06
CA ARG A 68 -1.66 26.00 -14.95
C ARG A 68 -2.56 24.84 -15.41
N GLY A 69 -3.46 25.08 -16.36
CA GLY A 69 -4.35 24.05 -16.89
C GLY A 69 -3.60 22.88 -17.49
N LEU A 70 -2.56 23.16 -18.29
CA LEU A 70 -1.73 22.12 -18.91
C LEU A 70 -0.88 21.35 -17.90
N ALA A 71 -0.33 22.03 -16.90
CA ALA A 71 0.43 21.34 -15.85
C ALA A 71 -0.46 20.38 -15.03
N VAL A 72 -1.69 20.79 -14.73
CA VAL A 72 -2.67 19.96 -14.04
C VAL A 72 -3.09 18.76 -14.89
N THR A 73 -3.36 18.94 -16.18
CA THR A 73 -3.76 17.83 -17.06
C THR A 73 -2.62 16.82 -17.22
N VAL A 74 -1.39 17.26 -17.44
CA VAL A 74 -0.23 16.37 -17.57
C VAL A 74 0.00 15.58 -16.27
N THR A 75 0.03 16.25 -15.11
CA THR A 75 0.22 15.56 -13.82
C THR A 75 -0.92 14.60 -13.50
N SER A 76 -2.17 14.98 -13.81
CA SER A 76 -3.33 14.09 -13.64
C SER A 76 -3.29 12.91 -14.59
N LEU A 77 -2.84 13.09 -15.84
CA LEU A 77 -2.72 12.01 -16.82
C LEU A 77 -1.62 11.02 -16.43
N VAL A 78 -0.49 11.50 -15.89
CA VAL A 78 0.54 10.63 -15.32
C VAL A 78 -0.01 9.84 -14.12
N ALA A 79 -0.74 10.49 -13.21
CA ALA A 79 -1.36 9.81 -12.07
C ALA A 79 -2.39 8.75 -12.53
N ILE A 80 -3.19 9.05 -13.56
CA ILE A 80 -4.10 8.09 -14.19
C ILE A 80 -3.32 6.95 -14.83
N MET A 81 -2.22 7.22 -15.53
CA MET A 81 -1.41 6.18 -16.16
C MET A 81 -0.80 5.22 -15.14
N VAL A 82 -0.21 5.76 -14.07
CA VAL A 82 0.31 4.97 -12.93
C VAL A 82 -0.79 4.11 -12.30
N TYR A 83 -2.05 4.55 -12.36
CA TYR A 83 -3.19 3.85 -11.80
C TYR A 83 -3.83 2.81 -12.75
N VAL A 84 -4.01 3.16 -14.02
CA VAL A 84 -4.60 2.27 -15.03
C VAL A 84 -3.66 1.11 -15.32
N LEU A 85 -2.34 1.33 -15.27
CA LEU A 85 -1.34 0.31 -15.57
C LEU A 85 -1.45 -0.94 -14.68
N PRO A 86 -1.51 -0.88 -13.32
CA PRO A 86 -1.73 -2.06 -12.50
C PRO A 86 -3.08 -2.71 -12.73
N PHE A 87 -4.13 -1.93 -12.98
CA PHE A 87 -5.45 -2.49 -13.27
C PHE A 87 -5.48 -3.23 -14.61
N TRP A 88 -4.87 -2.65 -15.63
CA TRP A 88 -4.69 -3.24 -16.94
C TRP A 88 -3.82 -4.50 -16.87
N LEU A 89 -2.71 -4.44 -16.13
CA LEU A 89 -1.85 -5.61 -15.92
C LEU A 89 -2.57 -6.71 -15.14
N ALA A 90 -3.30 -6.38 -14.08
CA ALA A 90 -4.07 -7.37 -13.31
C ALA A 90 -5.16 -8.03 -14.17
N THR A 91 -5.94 -7.24 -14.91
CA THR A 91 -6.99 -7.75 -15.80
C THR A 91 -6.43 -8.55 -16.95
N THR A 92 -5.38 -8.08 -17.63
CA THR A 92 -4.72 -8.84 -18.69
C THR A 92 -4.10 -10.12 -18.15
N THR A 93 -3.39 -10.10 -17.02
CA THR A 93 -2.81 -11.32 -16.41
C THR A 93 -3.91 -12.34 -16.10
N VAL A 94 -5.03 -11.91 -15.51
CA VAL A 94 -6.16 -12.80 -15.25
C VAL A 94 -6.74 -13.35 -16.55
N LEU A 95 -6.92 -12.51 -17.58
CA LEU A 95 -7.52 -12.88 -18.86
C LEU A 95 -6.61 -13.76 -19.73
N THR A 96 -5.34 -13.41 -19.89
CA THR A 96 -4.36 -14.14 -20.72
C THR A 96 -3.96 -15.45 -20.09
N HIS A 97 -3.85 -15.49 -18.76
CA HIS A 97 -3.59 -16.73 -18.04
C HIS A 97 -4.88 -17.48 -17.67
N THR A 98 -6.09 -17.09 -18.11
CA THR A 98 -7.28 -17.95 -17.87
C THR A 98 -7.16 -19.32 -18.51
N ALA A 99 -6.52 -19.41 -19.68
CA ALA A 99 -6.25 -20.68 -20.36
C ALA A 99 -5.16 -21.48 -19.62
N GLU A 100 -4.10 -20.83 -19.15
CA GLU A 100 -3.04 -21.47 -18.35
C GLU A 100 -3.46 -21.79 -16.92
N LEU A 101 -4.40 -21.05 -16.33
CA LEU A 101 -5.03 -21.32 -15.04
C LEU A 101 -6.05 -22.43 -15.16
N LYS A 102 -6.75 -22.54 -16.29
CA LYS A 102 -7.56 -23.73 -16.62
C LYS A 102 -6.67 -24.93 -16.86
N THR A 103 -5.57 -24.82 -17.61
CA THR A 103 -4.66 -25.95 -17.79
C THR A 103 -3.87 -26.25 -16.52
N LEU A 104 -3.54 -25.30 -15.66
CA LEU A 104 -2.99 -25.51 -14.30
C LEU A 104 -4.03 -26.07 -13.36
N ALA A 105 -5.31 -25.72 -13.47
CA ALA A 105 -6.39 -26.34 -12.70
C ALA A 105 -6.66 -27.76 -13.19
N ASP A 106 -6.68 -27.98 -14.50
CA ASP A 106 -6.84 -29.29 -15.14
C ASP A 106 -5.59 -30.16 -14.94
N SER A 107 -4.39 -29.58 -14.92
CA SER A 107 -3.13 -30.27 -14.63
C SER A 107 -2.81 -30.34 -13.14
N ALA A 108 -3.45 -29.54 -12.27
CA ALA A 108 -3.51 -29.75 -10.82
C ALA A 108 -4.52 -30.87 -10.47
N LEU A 109 -5.63 -30.96 -11.21
CA LEU A 109 -6.61 -32.05 -11.13
C LEU A 109 -6.07 -33.35 -11.78
N ALA A 110 -5.18 -33.23 -12.77
CA ALA A 110 -4.45 -34.33 -13.39
C ALA A 110 -3.01 -34.50 -12.86
N PHE A 111 -2.60 -33.74 -11.83
CA PHE A 111 -1.23 -33.78 -11.30
C PHE A 111 -1.01 -35.12 -10.63
N ARG A 112 -0.39 -36.05 -11.34
CA ARG A 112 0.29 -37.15 -10.65
C ARG A 112 1.53 -36.56 -10.02
N ILE A 113 1.70 -36.82 -8.73
CA ILE A 113 2.93 -36.47 -8.02
C ILE A 113 4.11 -37.04 -8.82
N PRO A 114 5.10 -36.22 -9.20
CA PRO A 114 6.26 -36.70 -9.94
C PRO A 114 6.92 -37.84 -9.15
N SER A 115 7.38 -38.85 -9.88
CA SER A 115 8.04 -40.03 -9.33
C SER A 115 9.18 -39.64 -8.39
N GLU A 116 9.30 -40.38 -7.28
CA GLU A 116 10.21 -40.13 -6.16
C GLU A 116 11.60 -39.66 -6.63
N PRO A 117 12.06 -38.45 -6.21
CA PRO A 117 13.41 -38.03 -6.52
C PRO A 117 14.43 -38.98 -5.88
N GLU A 118 15.39 -39.51 -6.66
CA GLU A 118 16.37 -40.51 -6.18
C GLU A 118 17.17 -40.08 -4.94
N TRP A 119 17.33 -38.76 -4.72
CA TRP A 119 18.02 -38.21 -3.55
C TRP A 119 17.30 -38.46 -2.22
N LEU A 120 15.99 -38.75 -2.24
CA LEU A 120 15.20 -39.09 -1.04
C LEU A 120 15.55 -40.48 -0.50
N GLN A 121 15.99 -41.39 -1.38
CA GLN A 121 16.35 -42.77 -1.04
C GLN A 121 17.73 -42.87 -0.37
N HIS A 122 18.57 -41.84 -0.51
CA HIS A 122 19.94 -41.83 0.03
C HIS A 122 20.06 -41.21 1.43
N LEU A 123 18.94 -40.81 2.06
CA LEU A 123 18.93 -40.25 3.42
C LEU A 123 18.77 -41.37 4.47
N PRO A 124 19.85 -41.72 5.21
CA PRO A 124 19.92 -42.95 6.02
C PRO A 124 19.00 -42.96 7.25
N PHE A 125 18.40 -41.84 7.64
CA PHE A 125 17.53 -41.75 8.81
C PHE A 125 16.03 -41.55 8.51
N ILE A 126 15.68 -41.15 7.28
CA ILE A 126 14.31 -40.70 6.94
C ILE A 126 13.72 -41.51 5.79
N GLY A 127 14.56 -42.11 4.92
CA GLY A 127 14.17 -42.84 3.70
C GLY A 127 12.99 -43.81 3.87
N PRO A 128 13.02 -44.78 4.80
CA PRO A 128 11.95 -45.80 4.87
C PRO A 128 10.58 -45.25 5.27
N LYS A 129 10.53 -44.14 6.02
CA LYS A 129 9.26 -43.54 6.45
C LYS A 129 8.69 -42.61 5.39
N THR A 130 9.52 -41.91 4.62
CA THR A 130 9.07 -41.07 3.51
C THR A 130 8.54 -41.88 2.33
N THR A 131 9.10 -43.07 2.05
CA THR A 131 8.64 -43.92 0.93
C THR A 131 7.23 -44.47 1.15
N VAL A 132 6.85 -44.84 2.39
CA VAL A 132 5.49 -45.29 2.71
C VAL A 132 4.47 -44.15 2.64
N TRP A 133 4.85 -42.95 3.09
CA TRP A 133 4.02 -41.75 2.95
C TRP A 133 3.86 -41.37 1.47
N TRP A 134 4.91 -41.47 0.67
CA TRP A 134 4.85 -41.19 -0.77
C TRP A 134 3.92 -42.18 -1.50
N GLN A 135 4.00 -43.46 -1.17
CA GLN A 135 3.11 -44.51 -1.70
C GLN A 135 1.65 -44.37 -1.24
N GLN A 136 1.39 -43.83 -0.05
CA GLN A 136 0.02 -43.50 0.38
C GLN A 136 -0.55 -42.30 -0.39
N ILE A 137 0.27 -41.33 -0.75
CA ILE A 137 -0.17 -40.15 -1.51
C ILE A 137 -0.32 -40.49 -3.01
N GLU A 138 0.49 -41.40 -3.54
CA GLU A 138 0.40 -41.90 -4.92
C GLU A 138 -0.92 -42.64 -5.21
N ASN A 139 -1.49 -43.32 -4.21
CA ASN A 139 -2.74 -44.08 -4.34
C ASN A 139 -4.02 -43.25 -4.12
N VAL A 140 -3.90 -42.00 -3.68
CA VAL A 140 -5.06 -41.10 -3.53
C VAL A 140 -5.28 -40.37 -4.84
N ARG A 141 -6.24 -40.85 -5.65
CA ARG A 141 -6.72 -40.12 -6.82
C ARG A 141 -7.32 -38.77 -6.36
N LEU A 142 -6.77 -37.68 -6.88
CA LEU A 142 -7.20 -36.29 -6.67
C LEU A 142 -8.71 -35.97 -6.80
N PRO A 143 -9.58 -36.70 -7.53
CA PRO A 143 -11.01 -36.37 -7.58
C PRO A 143 -11.71 -36.47 -6.21
N GLN A 144 -11.25 -37.36 -5.32
CA GLN A 144 -11.81 -37.51 -3.97
C GLN A 144 -11.29 -36.42 -3.00
N LEU A 145 -10.10 -35.89 -3.28
CA LEU A 145 -9.55 -34.73 -2.57
C LEU A 145 -10.15 -33.42 -3.10
N ALA A 146 -10.46 -33.34 -4.40
CA ALA A 146 -11.15 -32.23 -5.04
C ALA A 146 -12.55 -32.03 -4.45
N ASN A 147 -13.33 -33.09 -4.20
CA ASN A 147 -14.61 -32.98 -3.50
C ASN A 147 -14.49 -32.58 -2.00
N ARG A 148 -13.28 -32.64 -1.42
CA ARG A 148 -13.00 -32.22 -0.04
C ARG A 148 -12.38 -30.82 0.05
N ILE A 149 -11.81 -30.33 -1.05
CA ILE A 149 -11.10 -29.06 -1.17
C ILE A 149 -11.90 -28.00 -1.92
N LEU A 150 -12.75 -28.37 -2.90
CA LEU A 150 -13.67 -27.43 -3.52
C LEU A 150 -14.69 -27.00 -2.46
N PRO A 151 -14.64 -25.74 -1.98
CA PRO A 151 -15.69 -25.25 -1.12
C PRO A 151 -16.98 -25.28 -1.94
N ASP A 152 -18.07 -25.65 -1.29
CA ASP A 152 -19.46 -25.54 -1.77
C ASP A 152 -19.60 -24.37 -2.76
N THR A 153 -20.17 -24.60 -3.95
CA THR A 153 -20.23 -23.61 -5.04
C THR A 153 -20.75 -22.23 -4.58
N GLY A 154 -21.60 -22.20 -3.54
CA GLY A 154 -22.05 -20.97 -2.88
C GLY A 154 -20.96 -20.16 -2.18
N LYS A 155 -19.91 -20.79 -1.62
CA LYS A 155 -18.75 -20.12 -1.02
C LYS A 155 -17.83 -19.50 -2.06
N ILE A 156 -17.71 -20.09 -3.26
CA ILE A 156 -16.96 -19.49 -4.37
C ILE A 156 -17.68 -18.25 -4.89
N ILE A 157 -19.01 -18.33 -5.07
CA ILE A 157 -19.83 -17.18 -5.48
C ILE A 157 -19.78 -16.07 -4.43
N GLY A 158 -19.88 -16.41 -3.14
CA GLY A 158 -19.71 -15.46 -2.04
C GLY A 158 -18.32 -14.82 -2.02
N TRP A 159 -17.26 -15.63 -2.17
CA TRP A 159 -15.88 -15.14 -2.24
C TRP A 159 -15.67 -14.21 -3.45
N VAL A 160 -16.17 -14.55 -4.64
CA VAL A 160 -16.08 -13.69 -5.83
C VAL A 160 -16.88 -12.39 -5.64
N LEU A 161 -18.08 -12.44 -5.05
CA LEU A 161 -18.90 -11.26 -4.77
C LEU A 161 -18.22 -10.34 -3.73
N ASP A 162 -17.63 -10.90 -2.68
CA ASP A 162 -16.92 -10.15 -1.66
C ASP A 162 -15.64 -9.51 -2.22
N TYR A 163 -14.89 -10.25 -3.06
CA TYR A 163 -13.72 -9.71 -3.76
C TYR A 163 -14.12 -8.65 -4.78
N ALA A 164 -15.18 -8.85 -5.55
CA ALA A 164 -15.67 -7.86 -6.53
C ALA A 164 -16.19 -6.58 -5.83
N GLY A 165 -16.89 -6.74 -4.70
CA GLY A 165 -17.35 -5.62 -3.87
C GLY A 165 -16.19 -4.85 -3.24
N SER A 166 -15.21 -5.56 -2.67
CA SER A 166 -13.98 -4.97 -2.10
C SER A 166 -13.14 -4.26 -3.17
N PHE A 167 -12.97 -4.89 -4.33
CA PHE A 167 -12.21 -4.33 -5.45
C PHE A 167 -12.92 -3.12 -6.09
N GLY A 168 -14.24 -3.16 -6.22
CA GLY A 168 -15.04 -2.01 -6.65
C GLY A 168 -14.96 -0.84 -5.67
N MET A 169 -14.99 -1.13 -4.37
CA MET A 169 -14.82 -0.11 -3.32
C MET A 169 -13.44 0.55 -3.38
N LEU A 170 -12.37 -0.26 -3.55
CA LEU A 170 -11.01 0.26 -3.77
C LEU A 170 -10.96 1.14 -5.01
N ALA A 171 -11.50 0.68 -6.14
CA ALA A 171 -11.51 1.43 -7.39
C ALA A 171 -12.24 2.78 -7.27
N LEU A 172 -13.39 2.81 -6.58
CA LEU A 172 -14.12 4.04 -6.28
C LEU A 172 -13.28 4.99 -5.42
N GLN A 173 -12.61 4.46 -4.39
CA GLN A 173 -11.77 5.26 -3.49
C GLN A 173 -10.55 5.85 -4.21
N PHE A 174 -9.95 5.11 -5.13
CA PHE A 174 -8.90 5.62 -6.00
C PHE A 174 -9.41 6.69 -6.97
N LEU A 175 -10.56 6.48 -7.60
CA LEU A 175 -11.16 7.49 -8.49
C LEU A 175 -11.46 8.79 -7.74
N LEU A 176 -12.01 8.69 -6.52
CA LEU A 176 -12.19 9.82 -5.62
C LEU A 176 -10.85 10.51 -5.29
N THR A 177 -9.80 9.74 -5.01
CA THR A 177 -8.45 10.25 -4.76
C THR A 177 -7.96 11.09 -5.94
N LEU A 178 -8.12 10.60 -7.18
CA LEU A 178 -7.71 11.31 -8.38
C LEU A 178 -8.52 12.59 -8.61
N ILE A 179 -9.83 12.57 -8.36
CA ILE A 179 -10.68 13.77 -8.46
C ILE A 179 -10.23 14.83 -7.44
N ILE A 180 -10.03 14.43 -6.17
CA ILE A 180 -9.59 15.34 -5.11
C ILE A 180 -8.18 15.87 -5.43
N LEU A 181 -7.28 15.03 -5.92
CA LEU A 181 -5.93 15.43 -6.34
C LEU A 181 -5.98 16.48 -7.47
N ALA A 182 -6.80 16.25 -8.49
CA ALA A 182 -6.97 17.20 -9.60
C ALA A 182 -7.55 18.54 -9.09
N ALA A 183 -8.55 18.49 -8.20
CA ALA A 183 -9.10 19.69 -7.55
C ALA A 183 -8.03 20.42 -6.72
N LEU A 184 -7.17 19.69 -6.00
CA LEU A 184 -6.08 20.25 -5.21
C LEU A 184 -4.99 20.87 -6.10
N HIS A 185 -4.65 20.27 -7.25
CA HIS A 185 -3.70 20.86 -8.19
C HIS A 185 -4.25 22.13 -8.86
N THR A 186 -5.55 22.17 -9.19
CA THR A 186 -6.17 23.38 -9.78
C THR A 186 -6.23 24.55 -8.79
N ARG A 187 -6.57 24.32 -7.52
CA ARG A 187 -6.80 25.37 -6.50
C ARG A 187 -5.87 25.28 -5.28
N GLY A 188 -4.67 24.74 -5.45
CA GLY A 188 -3.80 24.37 -4.32
C GLY A 188 -3.37 25.52 -3.42
N GLU A 189 -3.18 26.74 -3.92
CA GLU A 189 -2.86 27.89 -3.08
C GLU A 189 -4.06 28.31 -2.23
N ALA A 190 -5.27 28.25 -2.79
CA ALA A 190 -6.49 28.54 -2.03
C ALA A 190 -6.71 27.49 -0.92
N ALA A 191 -6.47 26.21 -1.24
CA ALA A 191 -6.53 25.13 -0.25
C ALA A 191 -5.46 25.31 0.84
N ALA A 192 -4.22 25.63 0.46
CA ALA A 192 -3.13 25.88 1.42
C ALA A 192 -3.45 27.08 2.34
N ASN A 193 -3.96 28.17 1.78
CA ASN A 193 -4.38 29.35 2.55
C ASN A 193 -5.52 29.02 3.52
N LEU A 194 -6.49 28.19 3.11
CA LEU A 194 -7.56 27.73 3.99
C LEU A 194 -7.01 26.96 5.21
N VAL A 195 -6.10 26.02 4.98
CA VAL A 195 -5.50 25.23 6.06
C VAL A 195 -4.61 26.09 6.96
N MET A 196 -3.87 27.05 6.38
CA MET A 196 -3.04 27.99 7.13
C MET A 196 -3.89 28.93 7.99
N ASN A 197 -4.99 29.45 7.46
CA ASN A 197 -5.94 30.27 8.19
C ASN A 197 -6.60 29.47 9.32
N PHE A 198 -7.00 28.23 9.05
CA PHE A 198 -7.56 27.34 10.07
C PHE A 198 -6.56 27.06 11.20
N GLY A 199 -5.30 26.77 10.87
CA GLY A 199 -4.22 26.63 11.85
C GLY A 199 -4.02 27.90 12.68
N SER A 200 -4.02 29.07 12.02
CA SER A 200 -3.89 30.36 12.70
C SER A 200 -5.06 30.68 13.62
N ALA A 201 -6.28 30.28 13.25
CA ALA A 201 -7.47 30.46 14.07
C ALA A 201 -7.45 29.58 15.33
N LEU A 202 -6.84 28.39 15.26
CA LEU A 202 -6.75 27.46 16.38
C LEU A 202 -5.67 27.84 17.40
N ALA A 203 -4.48 28.23 16.93
CA ALA A 203 -3.30 28.40 17.79
C ALA A 203 -2.38 29.57 17.38
N GLY A 204 -2.90 30.54 16.61
CA GLY A 204 -2.13 31.70 16.14
C GLY A 204 -0.91 31.29 15.31
N GLU A 205 0.22 31.95 15.54
CA GLU A 205 1.46 31.69 14.77
C GLU A 205 1.97 30.25 14.94
N ARG A 206 1.82 29.67 16.14
CA ARG A 206 2.22 28.27 16.40
C ARG A 206 1.40 27.30 15.55
N GLY A 207 0.10 27.55 15.38
CA GLY A 207 -0.74 26.72 14.51
C GLY A 207 -0.30 26.75 13.06
N ARG A 208 0.13 27.92 12.58
CA ARG A 208 0.68 28.10 11.23
C ARG A 208 1.99 27.34 11.04
N GLU A 209 2.90 27.41 12.01
CA GLU A 209 4.14 26.64 12.01
C GLU A 209 3.90 25.12 12.00
N MET A 210 2.91 24.64 12.77
CA MET A 210 2.55 23.22 12.81
C MET A 210 2.02 22.71 11.46
N VAL A 211 1.22 23.52 10.75
CA VAL A 211 0.75 23.19 9.40
C VAL A 211 1.92 23.09 8.41
N LEU A 212 2.86 24.04 8.47
CA LEU A 212 4.06 24.01 7.63
C LEU A 212 4.95 22.81 7.94
N LEU A 213 5.12 22.47 9.23
CA LEU A 213 5.87 21.31 9.66
C LEU A 213 5.23 20.02 9.14
N ALA A 214 3.90 19.87 9.29
CA ALA A 214 3.16 18.73 8.76
C ALA A 214 3.37 18.56 7.25
N GLY A 215 3.27 19.64 6.47
CA GLY A 215 3.52 19.61 5.03
C GLY A 215 4.95 19.16 4.67
N ARG A 216 5.97 19.65 5.41
CA ARG A 216 7.36 19.22 5.22
C ARG A 216 7.56 17.75 5.56
N THR A 217 6.93 17.26 6.62
CA THR A 217 7.01 15.86 7.05
C THR A 217 6.36 14.94 6.01
N ILE A 218 5.12 15.24 5.58
CA ILE A 218 4.42 14.49 4.52
C ILE A 218 5.29 14.41 3.27
N ARG A 219 5.87 15.54 2.86
CA ARG A 219 6.75 15.60 1.69
C ARG A 219 8.01 14.74 1.87
N GLY A 220 8.64 14.82 3.03
CA GLY A 220 9.83 14.02 3.34
C GLY A 220 9.56 12.52 3.29
N VAL A 221 8.44 12.08 3.85
CA VAL A 221 8.03 10.66 3.84
C VAL A 221 7.81 10.16 2.42
N ALA A 222 7.06 10.88 1.59
CA ALA A 222 6.77 10.40 0.25
C ALA A 222 7.98 10.42 -0.69
N ILE A 223 8.89 11.40 -0.54
CA ILE A 223 10.18 11.36 -1.26
C ILE A 223 10.96 10.11 -0.83
N GLY A 224 10.94 9.78 0.46
CA GLY A 224 11.50 8.54 0.98
C GLY A 224 10.93 7.31 0.30
N VAL A 225 9.60 7.16 0.31
CA VAL A 225 8.89 6.03 -0.32
C VAL A 225 9.18 5.92 -1.82
N THR A 226 9.28 7.06 -2.51
CA THR A 226 9.55 7.05 -3.96
C THR A 226 10.98 6.60 -4.25
N VAL A 227 11.95 7.10 -3.48
CA VAL A 227 13.36 6.73 -3.64
C VAL A 227 13.60 5.27 -3.24
N THR A 228 12.98 4.79 -2.17
CA THR A 228 13.07 3.38 -1.74
C THR A 228 12.47 2.46 -2.81
N ALA A 229 11.26 2.76 -3.29
CA ALA A 229 10.62 1.96 -4.33
C ALA A 229 11.44 1.88 -5.62
N LEU A 230 12.14 2.96 -5.98
CA LEU A 230 12.99 2.99 -7.17
C LEU A 230 14.29 2.18 -6.97
N ALA A 231 14.90 2.26 -5.78
CA ALA A 231 16.08 1.46 -5.45
C ALA A 231 15.75 -0.05 -5.38
N GLU A 232 14.64 -0.40 -4.71
CA GLU A 232 14.18 -1.77 -4.56
C GLU A 232 13.76 -2.39 -5.90
N SER A 233 13.01 -1.65 -6.72
CA SER A 233 12.61 -2.15 -8.04
C SER A 233 13.82 -2.27 -8.99
N ALA A 234 14.81 -1.39 -8.90
CA ALA A 234 16.05 -1.53 -9.66
C ALA A 234 16.83 -2.79 -9.25
N VAL A 235 17.02 -3.01 -7.94
CA VAL A 235 17.72 -4.19 -7.41
C VAL A 235 16.96 -5.49 -7.74
N GLY A 236 15.66 -5.53 -7.47
CA GLY A 236 14.81 -6.68 -7.79
C GLY A 236 14.75 -6.97 -9.29
N GLY A 237 14.65 -5.92 -10.12
CA GLY A 237 14.63 -6.02 -11.57
C GLY A 237 15.95 -6.49 -12.17
N LEU A 238 17.08 -6.00 -11.65
CA LEU A 238 18.40 -6.52 -11.99
C LEU A 238 18.54 -8.01 -11.64
N GLY A 239 18.06 -8.41 -10.46
CA GLY A 239 18.02 -9.81 -10.04
C GLY A 239 17.21 -10.68 -11.00
N MET A 240 16.01 -10.25 -11.38
CA MET A 240 15.15 -10.98 -12.33
C MET A 240 15.72 -11.03 -13.75
N PHE A 241 16.36 -9.93 -14.19
CA PHE A 241 17.00 -9.86 -15.51
C PHE A 241 18.21 -10.82 -15.61
N LEU A 242 19.08 -10.82 -14.59
CA LEU A 242 20.27 -11.69 -14.57
C LEU A 242 19.92 -13.17 -14.45
N THR A 243 18.82 -13.49 -13.78
CA THR A 243 18.41 -14.87 -13.55
C THR A 243 17.57 -15.43 -14.71
N GLY A 244 17.13 -14.58 -15.65
CA GLY A 244 16.37 -15.00 -16.83
C GLY A 244 14.91 -15.34 -16.50
N VAL A 245 14.36 -14.77 -15.42
CA VAL A 245 12.96 -14.99 -15.05
C VAL A 245 12.05 -14.56 -16.22
N PRO A 246 11.09 -15.41 -16.63
CA PRO A 246 10.11 -15.04 -17.65
C PRO A 246 9.39 -13.74 -17.25
N TRP A 247 9.20 -12.83 -18.20
CA TRP A 247 8.50 -11.55 -17.97
C TRP A 247 9.16 -10.65 -16.90
N ALA A 248 10.49 -10.72 -16.73
CA ALA A 248 11.23 -9.92 -15.74
C ALA A 248 10.88 -8.43 -15.74
N SER A 249 10.65 -7.82 -16.91
CA SER A 249 10.25 -6.40 -17.02
C SER A 249 8.87 -6.13 -16.40
N ILE A 250 7.90 -7.03 -16.60
CA ILE A 250 6.55 -6.91 -16.04
C ILE A 250 6.59 -7.13 -14.54
N LEU A 251 7.29 -8.17 -14.07
CA LEU A 251 7.45 -8.43 -12.63
C LEU A 251 8.16 -7.28 -11.92
N THR A 252 9.13 -6.63 -12.58
CA THR A 252 9.78 -5.42 -12.06
C THR A 252 8.80 -4.26 -11.92
N ALA A 253 7.94 -4.04 -12.92
CA ALA A 253 6.90 -3.01 -12.85
C ALA A 253 5.88 -3.29 -11.73
N ILE A 254 5.46 -4.55 -11.56
CA ILE A 254 4.58 -4.96 -10.46
C ILE A 254 5.28 -4.76 -9.11
N THR A 255 6.57 -5.11 -9.01
CA THR A 255 7.39 -4.90 -7.80
C THR A 255 7.45 -3.42 -7.45
N PHE A 256 7.72 -2.55 -8.43
CA PHE A 256 7.72 -1.10 -8.24
C PHE A 256 6.38 -0.59 -7.71
N ILE A 257 5.27 -1.05 -8.28
CA ILE A 257 3.93 -0.67 -7.81
C ILE A 257 3.67 -1.21 -6.40
N ALA A 258 4.05 -2.45 -6.10
CA ALA A 258 3.91 -3.04 -4.77
C ALA A 258 4.72 -2.27 -3.71
N CYS A 259 5.92 -1.80 -4.06
CA CYS A 259 6.72 -0.92 -3.20
C CYS A 259 6.05 0.45 -3.00
N LEU A 260 5.49 1.06 -4.05
CA LEU A 260 4.73 2.31 -3.93
C LEU A 260 3.48 2.17 -3.05
N LEU A 261 2.82 1.01 -3.10
CA LEU A 261 1.69 0.66 -2.24
C LEU A 261 2.12 0.21 -0.83
N GLN A 262 3.40 0.33 -0.50
CA GLN A 262 3.98 0.00 0.80
C GLN A 262 3.80 -1.48 1.23
N ALA A 263 3.44 -2.35 0.27
CA ALA A 263 3.42 -3.79 0.46
C ALA A 263 4.83 -4.40 0.41
N GLY A 264 5.77 -3.69 -0.22
CA GLY A 264 7.19 -4.03 -0.29
C GLY A 264 7.54 -5.00 -1.44
N PRO A 265 8.84 -5.24 -1.69
CA PRO A 265 9.31 -6.03 -2.83
C PRO A 265 9.11 -7.53 -2.61
N GLY A 266 8.89 -7.98 -1.37
CA GLY A 266 8.70 -9.39 -1.03
C GLY A 266 7.46 -10.01 -1.67
N VAL A 267 6.39 -9.22 -1.89
CA VAL A 267 5.13 -9.70 -2.47
C VAL A 267 5.33 -10.32 -3.86
N THR A 268 6.24 -9.76 -4.65
CA THR A 268 6.53 -10.20 -6.01
C THR A 268 7.76 -11.10 -6.07
N LEU A 269 8.82 -10.75 -5.34
CA LEU A 269 10.10 -11.45 -5.42
C LEU A 269 10.06 -12.82 -4.73
N ILE A 270 9.35 -12.99 -3.60
CA ILE A 270 9.29 -14.28 -2.90
C ILE A 270 8.63 -15.37 -3.78
N PRO A 271 7.46 -15.14 -4.39
CA PRO A 271 6.89 -16.09 -5.35
C PRO A 271 7.82 -16.37 -6.55
N ALA A 272 8.51 -15.34 -7.06
CA ALA A 272 9.44 -15.49 -8.19
C ALA A 272 10.64 -16.39 -7.83
N VAL A 273 11.20 -16.26 -6.63
CA VAL A 273 12.26 -17.13 -6.11
C VAL A 273 11.77 -18.58 -6.00
N ILE A 274 10.57 -18.80 -5.45
CA ILE A 274 9.97 -20.13 -5.33
C ILE A 274 9.83 -20.77 -6.71
N TRP A 275 9.30 -20.02 -7.69
CA TRP A 275 9.19 -20.51 -9.08
C TRP A 275 10.54 -20.91 -9.67
N MET A 276 11.57 -20.09 -9.46
CA MET A 276 12.92 -20.35 -9.97
C MET A 276 13.49 -21.67 -9.45
N PHE A 277 13.25 -21.97 -8.16
CA PHE A 277 13.69 -23.21 -7.52
C PHE A 277 13.09 -24.46 -8.16
N PHE A 278 11.83 -24.40 -8.62
CA PHE A 278 11.14 -25.55 -9.22
C PHE A 278 11.47 -25.75 -10.70
N PHE A 279 11.66 -24.66 -11.48
CA PHE A 279 11.65 -24.74 -12.95
C PHE A 279 12.97 -24.44 -13.65
N HIS A 280 13.92 -23.71 -13.05
CA HIS A 280 15.13 -23.23 -13.73
C HIS A 280 16.46 -23.67 -13.08
N GLY A 281 16.43 -24.20 -11.86
CA GLY A 281 17.60 -24.77 -11.18
C GLY A 281 18.15 -23.91 -10.03
N ILE A 282 18.94 -24.54 -9.16
CA ILE A 282 19.36 -23.98 -7.86
C ILE A 282 20.24 -22.73 -8.03
N GLY A 283 21.12 -22.69 -9.04
CA GLY A 283 22.06 -21.57 -9.21
C GLY A 283 21.38 -20.22 -9.46
N SER A 284 20.42 -20.18 -10.39
CA SER A 284 19.66 -18.95 -10.70
C SER A 284 18.69 -18.58 -9.58
N ALA A 285 18.12 -19.57 -8.89
CA ALA A 285 17.26 -19.36 -7.73
C ALA A 285 18.00 -18.72 -6.54
N VAL A 286 19.23 -19.18 -6.25
CA VAL A 286 20.07 -18.60 -5.20
C VAL A 286 20.47 -17.16 -5.53
N VAL A 287 20.81 -16.86 -6.78
CA VAL A 287 21.09 -15.48 -7.21
C VAL A 287 19.86 -14.59 -6.99
N LEU A 288 18.68 -15.01 -7.44
CA LEU A 288 17.45 -14.23 -7.24
C LEU A 288 17.12 -14.04 -5.75
N LEU A 289 17.36 -15.06 -4.93
CA LEU A 289 17.15 -15.01 -3.49
C LEU A 289 18.08 -13.98 -2.82
N VAL A 290 19.35 -13.90 -3.23
CA VAL A 290 20.29 -12.87 -2.73
C VAL A 290 19.80 -11.47 -3.10
N PHE A 291 19.36 -11.25 -4.34
CA PHE A 291 18.78 -9.97 -4.76
C PHE A 291 17.49 -9.64 -4.01
N THR A 292 16.67 -10.65 -3.69
CA THR A 292 15.44 -10.49 -2.91
C THR A 292 15.72 -10.07 -1.48
N ILE A 293 16.67 -10.74 -0.82
CA ILE A 293 17.12 -10.35 0.52
C ILE A 293 17.68 -8.94 0.49
N LEU A 294 18.50 -8.60 -0.51
CA LEU A 294 19.06 -7.26 -0.65
C LEU A 294 17.97 -6.19 -0.79
N ALA A 295 16.95 -6.44 -1.62
CA ALA A 295 15.81 -5.52 -1.78
C ALA A 295 15.00 -5.35 -0.47
N ILE A 296 14.76 -6.44 0.26
CA ILE A 296 14.06 -6.39 1.56
C ILE A 296 14.89 -5.64 2.62
N VAL A 297 16.21 -5.87 2.64
CA VAL A 297 17.13 -5.16 3.53
C VAL A 297 17.15 -3.66 3.20
N ILE A 298 17.11 -3.29 1.92
CA ILE A 298 17.00 -1.89 1.48
C ILE A 298 15.71 -1.26 2.04
N ASP A 299 14.54 -1.88 1.89
CA ASP A 299 13.27 -1.34 2.43
C ASP A 299 13.34 -1.14 3.96
N ASN A 300 13.91 -2.13 4.66
CA ASN A 300 14.00 -2.12 6.12
C ASN A 300 15.07 -1.17 6.68
N LEU A 301 16.14 -0.87 5.93
CA LEU A 301 17.21 0.03 6.36
C LEU A 301 16.97 1.49 5.93
N LEU A 302 16.39 1.72 4.75
CA LEU A 302 16.13 3.07 4.29
C LEU A 302 15.06 3.75 5.16
N ARG A 303 14.05 3.01 5.63
CA ARG A 303 12.98 3.54 6.48
C ARG A 303 13.53 4.23 7.75
N PRO A 304 14.40 3.62 8.58
CA PRO A 304 15.04 4.31 9.70
C PRO A 304 16.10 5.34 9.27
N PHE A 305 16.81 5.15 8.15
CA PHE A 305 17.76 6.16 7.64
C PHE A 305 17.07 7.48 7.26
N LEU A 306 15.90 7.41 6.65
CA LEU A 306 15.06 8.56 6.31
C LEU A 306 14.43 9.22 7.55
N ILE A 307 14.01 8.43 8.55
CA ILE A 307 13.51 8.96 9.83
C ILE A 307 14.63 9.65 10.63
N ARG A 308 15.85 9.10 10.62
CA ARG A 308 17.03 9.67 11.28
C ARG A 308 17.41 11.04 10.74
N LYS A 309 17.04 11.35 9.49
CA LYS A 309 17.27 12.68 8.89
C LYS A 309 16.31 13.76 9.40
N GLN A 310 15.20 13.38 10.04
CA GLN A 310 14.20 14.31 10.58
C GLN A 310 14.14 14.36 12.11
N ALA A 311 14.66 13.34 12.81
CA ALA A 311 14.81 13.36 14.25
C ALA A 311 16.15 12.73 14.66
N ASN A 312 16.92 13.48 15.45
CA ASN A 312 18.23 13.11 15.98
C ASN A 312 18.10 12.02 17.07
N VAL A 313 17.54 10.86 16.74
CA VAL A 313 17.37 9.75 17.69
C VAL A 313 18.48 8.71 17.45
N PRO A 314 19.28 8.36 18.48
CA PRO A 314 20.38 7.41 18.33
C PRO A 314 19.89 6.04 17.85
N LEU A 315 20.52 5.50 16.81
CA LEU A 315 20.26 4.18 16.21
C LEU A 315 20.20 3.06 17.25
N VAL A 316 21.00 3.19 18.32
CA VAL A 316 21.06 2.24 19.43
C VAL A 316 19.70 2.11 20.13
N LEU A 317 18.97 3.20 20.31
CA LEU A 317 17.68 3.18 21.02
C LEU A 317 16.58 2.48 20.19
N ILE A 318 16.63 2.63 18.86
CA ILE A 318 15.68 1.98 17.93
C ILE A 318 15.99 0.48 17.81
N MET A 319 17.26 0.10 17.73
CA MET A 319 17.68 -1.31 17.70
C MET A 319 17.34 -2.03 19.01
N VAL A 320 17.55 -1.38 20.16
CA VAL A 320 17.14 -1.93 21.46
C VAL A 320 15.62 -2.03 21.58
N GLY A 321 14.86 -1.08 21.00
CA GLY A 321 13.40 -1.15 20.97
C GLY A 321 12.85 -2.29 20.11
N VAL A 322 13.44 -2.55 18.94
CA VAL A 322 13.03 -3.65 18.04
C VAL A 322 13.43 -5.02 18.61
N ILE A 323 14.59 -5.13 19.25
CA ILE A 323 15.04 -6.37 19.90
C ILE A 323 14.26 -6.61 21.21
N GLY A 324 13.94 -5.56 21.97
CA GLY A 324 13.17 -5.65 23.21
C GLY A 324 11.66 -5.88 23.02
N GLY A 325 11.13 -5.63 21.82
CA GLY A 325 9.72 -5.90 21.48
C GLY A 325 9.43 -7.29 20.92
N LEU A 326 10.46 -8.13 20.77
CA LEU A 326 10.36 -9.54 20.33
C LEU A 326 10.43 -10.55 21.48
N ALA A 327 10.44 -10.09 22.73
CA ALA A 327 10.40 -10.91 23.95
C ALA A 327 9.01 -10.86 24.61
#